data_AF-A0A811BV81-F1
#
_entry.id   AF-A0A811BV81-F1
#
_cell.length_a   1.000
_cell.length_b   1.000
_cell.length_c   1.000
_cell.angle_alpha   90.00
_cell.angle_beta   90.00
_cell.angle_gamma   90.00
#
_symmetry.space_group_name_H-M   'P 1'
#
loop_
_entity.id
_entity.type
_entity.pdbx_description
1 polymer ?
#
loop_
_entity_poly.entity_id
_entity_poly.type
_entity_poly.pdbx_seq_one_letter_code
_entity_poly.pdbx_strand_id
1 'polypeptide(L)' 'MEAWHAAGIANGGVSCENPPGVRQGTIGDLYLAYLLDPAGNKICALHRL' A
#
# COMPACT_ATOMS: atom_id res chain seq x y z
N MET A 1 -4.96 -5.98 2.28
CA MET A 1 -4.17 -4.74 2.12
C MET A 1 -3.61 -4.25 3.44
N GLU A 2 -4.46 -4.04 4.46
CA GLU A 2 -4.01 -3.65 5.81
C GLU A 2 -3.00 -4.62 6.43
N ALA A 3 -3.26 -5.94 6.37
CA ALA A 3 -2.33 -6.95 6.88
C ALA A 3 -0.97 -6.93 6.18
N TRP A 4 -0.95 -6.71 4.85
CA TRP A 4 0.29 -6.57 4.09
C TRP A 4 1.05 -5.30 4.50
N HIS A 5 0.34 -4.19 4.64
CA HIS A 5 0.93 -2.90 5.04
C HIS A 5 1.51 -2.97 6.45
N ALA A 6 0.75 -3.53 7.41
CA ALA A 6 1.20 -3.73 8.79
C ALA A 6 2.41 -4.67 8.88
N ALA A 7 2.41 -5.77 8.12
CA ALA A 7 3.55 -6.67 8.05
C ALA A 7 4.79 -5.97 7.47
N GLY A 8 4.63 -5.15 6.44
CA GLY A 8 5.72 -4.37 5.87
C GLY A 8 6.32 -3.39 6.89
N ILE A 9 5.49 -2.63 7.61
CA ILE A 9 5.96 -1.73 8.68
C ILE A 9 6.69 -2.50 9.78
N ALA A 10 6.15 -3.63 10.22
CA ALA A 10 6.78 -4.45 11.26
C ALA A 10 8.16 -5.02 10.85
N ASN A 11 8.45 -5.09 9.54
CA ASN A 11 9.70 -5.64 9.00
C ASN A 11 10.61 -4.56 8.37
N GLY A 12 10.48 -3.31 8.81
CA GLY A 12 11.39 -2.22 8.40
C GLY A 12 10.94 -1.45 7.16
N GLY A 13 9.73 -1.70 6.67
CA GLY A 13 9.07 -0.81 5.72
C GLY A 13 8.58 0.46 6.39
N VAL A 14 8.44 1.52 5.61
CA VAL A 14 7.95 2.82 6.09
C VAL A 14 6.63 3.13 5.40
N SER A 15 5.62 3.50 6.18
CA SER A 15 4.35 4.03 5.64
C SER A 15 4.65 5.24 4.78
N CYS A 16 4.13 5.28 3.55
CA CYS A 16 4.20 6.46 2.72
C CYS A 16 2.82 6.88 2.21
N GLU A 17 2.69 8.18 1.94
CA GLU A 17 1.44 8.79 1.46
C GLU A 17 0.24 8.60 2.41
N ASN A 18 -0.93 8.33 1.82
CA ASN A 18 -2.18 8.11 2.50
C ASN A 18 -2.29 6.65 2.97
N PRO A 19 -2.96 6.40 4.10
CA PRO A 19 -3.17 5.06 4.61
C PRO A 19 -3.87 4.15 3.60
N PRO A 20 -3.73 2.82 3.75
CA PRO A 20 -4.42 1.83 2.92
C PRO A 20 -5.91 2.16 2.79
N GLY A 21 -6.43 2.11 1.58
CA GLY A 21 -7.85 2.39 1.36
C GLY A 21 -8.29 2.37 -0.10
N VAL A 22 -9.59 2.54 -0.30
CA VAL A 22 -10.21 2.57 -1.62
C VAL A 22 -9.85 3.86 -2.34
N ARG A 23 -9.55 3.74 -3.64
CA ARG A 23 -9.35 4.84 -4.58
C ARG A 23 -10.22 4.55 -5.79
N GLN A 24 -11.01 5.55 -6.18
CA GLN A 24 -11.78 5.50 -7.41
C GLN A 24 -10.86 5.84 -8.57
N GLY A 25 -10.71 4.91 -9.50
CA GLY A 25 -9.94 5.10 -10.72
C GLY A 25 -10.79 4.91 -11.97
N THR A 26 -10.23 5.22 -13.12
CA THR A 26 -10.82 4.96 -14.44
C THR A 26 -11.08 3.48 -14.73
N ILE A 27 -10.49 2.59 -13.92
CA ILE A 27 -10.57 1.13 -14.04
C ILE A 27 -11.48 0.49 -12.97
N GLY A 28 -12.27 1.31 -12.25
CA GLY A 28 -13.12 0.87 -11.14
C GLY A 28 -12.51 1.14 -9.77
N ASP A 29 -13.13 0.59 -8.73
CA ASP A 29 -12.69 0.78 -7.35
C ASP A 29 -11.47 -0.12 -7.05
N LEU A 30 -10.38 0.52 -6.61
CA LEU A 30 -9.13 -0.14 -6.28
C LEU A 30 -8.82 0.06 -4.80
N TYR A 31 -8.54 -1.01 -4.06
CA TYR A 31 -7.95 -0.89 -2.74
C TYR A 31 -6.42 -0.86 -2.89
N LEU A 32 -5.79 0.25 -2.49
CA LEU A 32 -4.35 0.48 -2.59
C LEU A 32 -3.71 0.59 -1.22
N ALA A 33 -2.47 0.13 -1.10
CA ALA A 33 -1.59 0.34 0.04
C ALA A 33 -0.15 0.59 -0.43
N TYR A 34 0.51 1.62 0.10
CA TYR A 34 1.86 2.00 -0.30
C TYR A 34 2.84 1.87 0.86
N LEU A 35 4.06 1.45 0.55
CA LEU A 35 5.18 1.41 1.49
C LEU A 35 6.47 1.84 0.78
N LEU A 36 7.42 2.35 1.56
CA LEU A 36 8.83 2.31 1.17
C LEU A 36 9.45 1.04 1.75
N ASP A 37 10.19 0.30 0.94
CA ASP A 37 11.00 -0.82 1.41
C ASP A 37 12.28 -0.31 2.14
N PRO A 38 13.06 -1.19 2.79
CA PRO A 38 14.29 -0.79 3.47
C PRO A 38 15.37 -0.16 2.57
N ALA A 39 15.29 -0.36 1.24
CA ALA A 39 16.16 0.27 0.26
C ALA A 39 15.63 1.61 -0.26
N GLY A 40 14.46 2.05 0.23
CA GLY A 40 13.80 3.29 -0.19
C GLY A 40 12.96 3.15 -1.46
N ASN A 41 12.72 1.94 -1.97
CA ASN A 41 11.87 1.73 -3.13
C ASN A 41 10.40 1.89 -2.76
N LYS A 42 9.66 2.63 -3.57
CA LYS A 42 8.21 2.75 -3.42
C LYS A 42 7.51 1.53 -4.00
N ILE A 43 6.86 0.76 -3.14
CA ILE A 43 6.10 -0.43 -3.49
C ILE A 43 4.60 -0.21 -3.23
N CYS A 44 3.77 -0.84 -4.07
CA CYS A 44 2.33 -0.72 -4.00
C CYS A 44 1.69 -2.10 -4.07
N ALA A 45 0.78 -2.37 -3.15
CA ALA A 45 -0.14 -3.49 -3.26
C ALA A 45 -1.48 -2.97 -3.78
N LEU A 46 -2.02 -3.65 -4.81
CA LEU A 46 -3.29 -3.32 -5.47
C LEU A 46 -4.27 -4.50 -5.44
N HIS A 47 -5.52 -4.25 -5.05
CA HIS A 47 -6.63 -5.20 -5.12
C HIS A 47 -7.81 -4.54 -5.84
N ARG A 48 -8.30 -5.19 -6.89
CA ARG A 48 -9.52 -4.81 -7.61
C ARG A 48 -10.72 -5.32 -6.84
N LEU A 49 -11.67 -4.44 -6.55
CA LEU A 49 -12.94 -4.77 -5.91
C LEU A 49 -13.97 -5.29 -6.92
#